data_AF-A0A0K8UR33-F1
#
_entry.id   AF-A0A0K8UR33-F1
#
_cell.length_a   1.000
_cell.length_b   1.000
_cell.length_c   1.000
_cell.angle_alpha   90.00
_cell.angle_beta   90.00
_cell.angle_gamma   90.00
#
_symmetry.space_group_name_H-M   'P 1'
#
loop_
_entity.id
_entity.type
_entity.pdbx_description
1 polymer ?
#
loop_
_entity_poly.entity_id
_entity_poly.type
_entity_poly.pdbx_seq_one_letter_code
_entity_poly.pdbx_strand_id
1 'polypeptide(L)'
;MACRVWYGVALLFFATNIMAADILMVTMGGTKSHKIPFWELAKGLIHRGHNITFLNGFPSDFHINGLHEITPAGLVEYIQNYTNWDLLGSRMSGEMPLSMWDAFRYAFQSCDAMLEDAETKELMNRSFDLAILDGAFPECALGMVYKYKIPFMYMNTVGFYTGSLAKSGNPGSYAITPNFYSSFTDTMNIFQRALNTGIQVFQDVMHKLVMAFVYRVMRERIDTNIPHPYDISKNVSFILQNGHAVVSYPRALNPNVAEIACIHCKPAKPLPKDLEEFIASAGESGFIYVSMGSSVKAANMPESLRRLLVKTFARLPYHVLWKYEGDASEMHDLTANVRLSRWLPQQDILGHQKLRAFVTHGGLLSMFETVYHGVPVVTMPVFCDHDVNSAKAEVDGYAIKLQLESLTVSQLYKSLMKVIHDPQYRNAARSRQRLLTDQRSTPLETSIYWTEYVLRHKGAYHLQSPARNMSWIQYYLVDVVALYMGAIYLIYYLLKRLFFRPEVMQHSIRHAHHKVKKLN
;
A
#
# COMPACT_ATOMS: atom_id res chain seq x y z
N MET A 1 61.52 -3.11 -37.63
CA MET A 1 60.15 -2.56 -37.62
C MET A 1 59.18 -3.65 -37.16
N ALA A 2 59.01 -3.86 -35.86
CA ALA A 2 58.00 -4.79 -35.32
C ALA A 2 57.82 -4.52 -33.82
N CYS A 3 57.13 -3.42 -33.47
CA CYS A 3 56.70 -3.18 -32.10
C CYS A 3 55.60 -2.12 -32.09
N ARG A 4 54.40 -2.45 -32.60
CA ARG A 4 53.26 -1.50 -32.60
C ARG A 4 51.89 -2.14 -32.89
N VAL A 5 51.57 -3.30 -32.31
CA VAL A 5 50.19 -3.84 -32.42
C VAL A 5 49.77 -4.61 -31.16
N TRP A 6 49.93 -4.04 -29.96
CA TRP A 6 49.37 -4.64 -28.73
C TRP A 6 48.90 -3.61 -27.68
N TYR A 7 48.38 -2.45 -28.13
CA TYR A 7 47.70 -1.50 -27.24
C TYR A 7 46.22 -1.25 -27.61
N GLY A 8 45.70 -1.89 -28.66
CA GLY A 8 44.33 -1.66 -29.16
C GLY A 8 43.26 -2.63 -28.68
N VAL A 9 43.59 -3.69 -27.91
CA VAL A 9 42.64 -4.77 -27.56
C VAL A 9 42.39 -4.89 -26.04
N ALA A 10 43.09 -4.12 -25.21
CA ALA A 10 42.93 -4.17 -23.75
C ALA A 10 41.92 -3.14 -23.17
N LEU A 11 41.25 -2.33 -24.01
CA LEU A 11 40.28 -1.31 -23.59
C LEU A 11 38.80 -1.67 -23.87
N LEU A 12 38.51 -2.95 -24.15
CA LEU A 12 37.15 -3.42 -24.48
C LEU A 12 36.53 -4.37 -23.44
N PHE A 13 37.17 -4.59 -22.28
CA PHE A 13 36.71 -5.59 -21.30
C PHE A 13 36.16 -5.04 -19.96
N PHE A 14 35.93 -3.74 -19.83
CA PHE A 14 35.21 -3.17 -18.66
C PHE A 14 34.21 -2.06 -19.03
N ALA A 15 33.59 -2.12 -20.21
CA ALA A 15 32.34 -1.42 -20.42
C ALA A 15 31.21 -2.26 -19.79
N THR A 16 31.13 -2.28 -18.46
CA THR A 16 29.81 -2.43 -17.86
C THR A 16 29.00 -1.29 -18.45
N ASN A 17 28.03 -1.58 -19.31
CA ASN A 17 27.07 -0.59 -19.78
C ASN A 17 26.37 -0.04 -18.53
N ILE A 18 26.95 1.00 -17.91
CA ILE A 18 26.23 1.86 -16.98
C ILE A 18 25.27 2.60 -17.89
N MET A 19 24.13 1.98 -18.17
CA MET A 19 23.03 2.63 -18.86
C MET A 19 22.44 3.63 -17.86
N ALA A 20 23.06 4.80 -17.76
CA ALA A 20 22.43 5.95 -17.16
C ALA A 20 21.10 6.20 -17.90
N ALA A 21 20.03 6.39 -17.14
CA ALA A 21 18.69 6.57 -17.67
C ALA A 21 18.04 7.73 -16.93
N ASP A 22 17.20 8.50 -17.63
CA ASP A 22 16.38 9.55 -17.04
C ASP A 22 15.05 8.92 -16.58
N ILE A 23 14.86 8.84 -15.26
CA ILE A 23 13.69 8.18 -14.65
C ILE A 23 12.80 9.23 -14.02
N LEU A 24 11.53 9.24 -14.42
CA LEU A 24 10.48 10.05 -13.81
C LEU A 24 9.78 9.25 -12.70
N MET A 25 9.82 9.76 -11.49
CA MET A 25 8.99 9.28 -10.38
C MET A 25 7.81 10.24 -10.17
N VAL A 26 6.62 9.72 -9.90
CA VAL A 26 5.44 10.53 -9.60
C VAL A 26 4.64 9.94 -8.45
N THR A 27 4.35 10.74 -7.42
CA THR A 27 3.34 10.39 -6.41
C THR A 27 2.28 11.49 -6.30
N MET A 28 1.02 11.04 -6.30
CA MET A 28 -0.17 11.84 -6.03
C MET A 28 -0.78 11.48 -4.67
N GLY A 29 -0.02 10.80 -3.81
CA GLY A 29 -0.49 10.41 -2.49
C GLY A 29 -0.84 11.63 -1.64
N GLY A 30 -1.98 11.59 -0.95
CA GLY A 30 -2.42 12.67 -0.07
C GLY A 30 -1.61 12.81 1.21
N THR A 31 -0.60 11.99 1.46
CA THR A 31 0.22 12.09 2.68
C THR A 31 1.70 11.87 2.38
N LYS A 32 2.55 12.54 3.18
CA LYS A 32 4.00 12.54 2.99
C LYS A 32 4.66 11.15 3.06
N SER A 33 4.02 10.19 3.72
CA SER A 33 4.50 8.81 3.81
C SER A 33 4.67 8.15 2.44
N HIS A 34 3.88 8.55 1.44
CA HIS A 34 3.99 8.04 0.08
C HIS A 34 5.33 8.37 -0.57
N LYS A 35 5.98 9.49 -0.20
CA LYS A 35 7.29 9.87 -0.73
C LYS A 35 8.44 9.00 -0.20
N ILE A 36 8.28 8.40 0.97
CA ILE A 36 9.39 7.75 1.67
C ILE A 36 9.95 6.55 0.87
N PRO A 37 9.13 5.61 0.36
CA PRO A 37 9.62 4.54 -0.52
C PRO A 37 10.30 5.07 -1.80
N PHE A 38 9.78 6.14 -2.39
CA PHE A 38 10.34 6.77 -3.59
C PHE A 38 11.72 7.38 -3.33
N TRP A 39 11.91 8.06 -2.20
CA TRP A 39 13.22 8.60 -1.83
C TRP A 39 14.27 7.51 -1.68
N GLU A 40 13.91 6.35 -1.11
CA GLU A 40 14.87 5.27 -0.90
C GLU A 40 15.22 4.58 -2.22
N LEU A 41 14.24 4.35 -3.10
CA LEU A 41 14.51 3.89 -4.46
C LEU A 41 15.36 4.89 -5.25
N ALA A 42 15.05 6.19 -5.17
CA ALA A 42 15.79 7.24 -5.86
C ALA A 42 17.26 7.27 -5.41
N LYS A 43 17.53 7.23 -4.10
CA LYS A 43 18.92 7.15 -3.57
C LYS A 43 19.67 5.96 -4.16
N GLY A 44 19.04 4.80 -4.20
CA GLY A 44 19.61 3.58 -4.78
C GLY A 44 19.94 3.72 -6.26
N LEU A 45 19.03 4.30 -7.05
CA LEU A 45 19.21 4.47 -8.50
C LEU A 45 20.21 5.58 -8.85
N ILE A 46 20.26 6.68 -8.08
CA ILE A 46 21.26 7.75 -8.23
C ILE A 46 22.66 7.18 -8.04
N HIS A 47 22.87 6.35 -7.02
CA HIS A 47 24.14 5.67 -6.80
C HIS A 47 24.57 4.75 -7.95
N ARG A 48 23.63 4.36 -8.82
CA ARG A 48 23.87 3.55 -10.01
C ARG A 48 24.00 4.36 -11.30
N GLY A 49 24.00 5.69 -11.18
CA GLY A 49 24.23 6.62 -12.29
C GLY A 49 22.96 7.03 -13.04
N HIS A 50 21.77 6.71 -12.54
CA HIS A 50 20.52 7.19 -13.13
C HIS A 50 20.20 8.61 -12.66
N ASN A 51 19.59 9.39 -13.55
CA ASN A 51 19.09 10.72 -13.26
C ASN A 51 17.63 10.60 -12.82
N ILE A 52 17.30 11.07 -11.62
CA ILE A 52 15.96 10.93 -11.07
C ILE A 52 15.28 12.29 -10.98
N THR A 53 14.13 12.41 -11.63
CA THR A 53 13.20 13.53 -11.44
C THR A 53 11.98 13.02 -10.67
N PHE A 54 11.62 13.68 -9.57
CA PHE A 54 10.52 13.23 -8.72
C PHE A 54 9.44 14.32 -8.56
N LEU A 55 8.33 14.16 -9.26
CA LEU A 55 7.15 15.02 -9.13
C LEU A 55 6.29 14.56 -7.95
N ASN A 56 5.99 15.49 -7.03
CA ASN A 56 5.16 15.20 -5.87
C ASN A 56 4.57 16.47 -5.25
N GLY A 57 3.55 16.34 -4.39
CA GLY A 57 2.89 17.49 -3.76
C GLY A 57 3.37 17.86 -2.36
N PHE A 58 4.59 17.48 -1.95
CA PHE A 58 5.15 17.89 -0.65
C PHE A 58 6.54 18.51 -0.82
N PRO A 59 6.73 19.77 -0.42
CA PRO A 59 8.06 20.39 -0.39
C PRO A 59 9.08 19.54 0.37
N SER A 60 10.33 19.57 -0.08
CA SER A 60 11.38 18.79 0.54
C SER A 60 11.84 19.44 1.83
N ASP A 61 11.96 18.65 2.91
CA ASP A 61 12.54 19.14 4.17
C ASP A 61 14.08 19.16 4.12
N PHE A 62 14.68 18.41 3.20
CA PHE A 62 16.12 18.20 3.11
C PHE A 62 16.55 17.93 1.67
N HIS A 63 17.78 18.30 1.34
CA HIS A 63 18.33 18.06 0.01
C HIS A 63 18.85 16.62 -0.13
N ILE A 64 18.50 15.94 -1.22
CA ILE A 64 19.13 14.68 -1.65
C ILE A 64 19.98 14.98 -2.88
N ASN A 65 21.30 14.83 -2.76
CA ASN A 65 22.23 15.04 -3.87
C ASN A 65 21.85 14.13 -5.06
N GLY A 66 21.70 14.72 -6.24
CA GLY A 66 21.35 14.02 -7.48
C GLY A 66 19.84 13.76 -7.70
N LEU A 67 18.98 14.13 -6.74
CA LEU A 67 17.53 14.05 -6.91
C LEU A 67 16.98 15.41 -7.33
N HIS A 68 16.28 15.46 -8.46
CA HIS A 68 15.56 16.64 -8.90
C HIS A 68 14.08 16.56 -8.50
N GLU A 69 13.72 17.12 -7.34
CA GLU A 69 12.33 17.17 -6.90
C GLU A 69 11.58 18.33 -7.57
N ILE A 70 10.39 18.04 -8.10
CA ILE A 70 9.46 19.03 -8.65
C ILE A 70 8.23 19.01 -7.78
N THR A 71 7.92 20.15 -7.17
CA THR A 71 6.78 20.31 -6.27
C THR A 71 5.87 21.42 -6.78
N PRO A 72 4.93 21.11 -7.70
CA PRO A 72 4.03 22.10 -8.29
C PRO A 72 3.24 22.84 -7.21
N ALA A 73 3.27 24.17 -7.23
CA ALA A 73 2.77 24.99 -6.12
C ALA A 73 1.26 24.80 -5.87
N GLY A 74 0.44 24.78 -6.92
CA GLY A 74 -1.00 24.52 -6.85
C GLY A 74 -1.32 23.12 -6.31
N LEU A 75 -0.56 22.09 -6.72
CA LEU A 75 -0.69 20.75 -6.14
C LEU A 75 -0.37 20.75 -4.63
N VAL A 76 0.71 21.41 -4.22
CA VAL A 76 1.11 21.51 -2.81
C VAL A 76 0.00 22.18 -1.98
N GLU A 77 -0.51 23.32 -2.44
CA GLU A 77 -1.59 24.05 -1.78
C GLU A 77 -2.86 23.19 -1.69
N TYR A 78 -3.24 22.54 -2.79
CA TYR A 78 -4.41 21.66 -2.82
C TYR A 78 -4.29 20.54 -1.77
N ILE A 79 -3.15 19.84 -1.70
CA ILE A 79 -2.94 18.75 -0.75
C ILE A 79 -2.96 19.28 0.70
N GLN A 80 -2.31 20.41 0.98
CA GLN A 80 -2.30 21.00 2.32
C GLN A 80 -3.72 21.34 2.80
N ASN A 81 -4.53 21.95 1.94
CA ASN A 81 -5.92 22.28 2.24
C ASN A 81 -6.79 21.03 2.36
N TYR A 82 -6.59 20.07 1.44
CA TYR A 82 -7.33 18.81 1.42
C TYR A 82 -7.10 17.99 2.69
N THR A 83 -5.86 17.93 3.19
CA THR A 83 -5.46 17.06 4.31
C THR A 83 -5.69 17.67 5.70
N ASN A 84 -6.33 18.83 5.78
CA ASN A 84 -6.62 19.50 7.05
C ASN A 84 -7.88 18.94 7.74
N TRP A 85 -7.95 17.62 7.88
CA TRP A 85 -9.10 16.91 8.45
C TRP A 85 -9.02 16.80 9.98
N ASP A 86 -10.19 16.71 10.61
CA ASP A 86 -10.32 16.25 11.99
C ASP A 86 -10.40 14.72 12.06
N LEU A 87 -9.28 14.05 11.77
CA LEU A 87 -9.24 12.58 11.72
C LEU A 87 -9.52 11.93 13.08
N LEU A 88 -8.98 12.52 14.15
CA LEU A 88 -9.09 11.95 15.49
C LEU A 88 -10.46 12.22 16.11
N GLY A 89 -11.01 13.43 15.96
CA GLY A 89 -12.34 13.78 16.43
C GLY A 89 -13.42 12.93 15.77
N SER A 90 -13.42 12.85 14.44
CA SER A 90 -14.37 11.99 13.70
C SER A 90 -14.22 10.52 14.10
N ARG A 91 -13.00 10.01 14.23
CA ARG A 91 -12.82 8.61 14.65
C ARG A 91 -13.36 8.36 16.06
N MET A 92 -13.16 9.30 16.99
CA MET A 92 -13.67 9.17 18.36
C MET A 92 -15.20 9.26 18.46
N SER A 93 -15.85 10.02 17.58
CA SER A 93 -17.32 10.09 17.52
C SER A 93 -17.96 8.89 16.80
N GLY A 94 -17.16 7.95 16.27
CA GLY A 94 -17.64 6.82 15.48
C GLY A 94 -18.00 7.20 14.04
N GLU A 95 -17.59 8.38 13.59
CA GLU A 95 -17.77 8.86 12.21
C GLU A 95 -16.62 8.42 11.31
N MET A 96 -16.86 8.44 10.00
CA MET A 96 -15.81 8.18 9.02
C MET A 96 -14.85 9.38 8.97
N PRO A 97 -13.54 9.21 9.24
CA PRO A 97 -12.58 10.31 9.26
C PRO A 97 -12.41 11.01 7.92
N LEU A 98 -12.71 10.30 6.83
CA LEU A 98 -12.70 10.82 5.47
C LEU A 98 -14.09 10.69 4.87
N SER A 99 -14.68 11.81 4.47
CA SER A 99 -15.98 11.80 3.80
C SER A 99 -15.88 11.12 2.43
N MET A 100 -16.96 10.49 1.97
CA MET A 100 -16.99 9.88 0.64
C MET A 100 -16.76 10.92 -0.47
N TRP A 101 -17.24 12.14 -0.29
CA TRP A 101 -17.04 13.22 -1.25
C TRP A 101 -15.58 13.66 -1.33
N ASP A 102 -14.89 13.76 -0.17
CA ASP A 102 -13.46 14.06 -0.15
C ASP A 102 -12.66 12.95 -0.82
N ALA A 103 -12.95 11.69 -0.53
CA ALA A 103 -12.30 10.56 -1.19
C ALA A 103 -12.53 10.57 -2.72
N PHE A 104 -13.74 10.94 -3.14
CA PHE A 104 -14.13 11.02 -4.54
C PHE A 104 -13.44 12.17 -5.29
N ARG A 105 -13.42 13.37 -4.70
CA ARG A 105 -12.95 14.59 -5.37
C ARG A 105 -11.43 14.68 -5.50
N TYR A 106 -10.71 14.00 -4.61
CA TYR A 106 -9.26 14.11 -4.53
C TYR A 106 -8.56 13.82 -5.85
N ALA A 107 -8.89 12.70 -6.48
CA ALA A 107 -8.15 12.22 -7.65
C ALA A 107 -8.23 13.18 -8.84
N PHE A 108 -9.39 13.79 -9.10
CA PHE A 108 -9.53 14.68 -10.26
C PHE A 108 -9.15 16.13 -9.95
N GLN A 109 -9.38 16.63 -8.73
CA GLN A 109 -8.99 18.00 -8.37
C GLN A 109 -7.48 18.12 -8.16
N SER A 110 -6.83 17.14 -7.52
CA SER A 110 -5.36 17.12 -7.44
C SER A 110 -4.71 16.98 -8.81
N CYS A 111 -5.34 16.21 -9.71
CA CYS A 111 -4.89 16.10 -11.10
C CYS A 111 -4.96 17.44 -11.83
N ASP A 112 -6.09 18.15 -11.69
CA ASP A 112 -6.28 19.46 -12.32
C ASP A 112 -5.28 20.48 -11.79
N ALA A 113 -5.13 20.57 -10.46
CA ALA A 113 -4.14 21.43 -9.81
C ALA A 113 -2.71 21.15 -10.30
N MET A 114 -2.31 19.87 -10.33
CA MET A 114 -0.99 19.47 -10.82
C MET A 114 -0.76 19.85 -12.29
N LEU A 115 -1.72 19.59 -13.18
CA LEU A 115 -1.56 19.84 -14.61
C LEU A 115 -1.67 21.32 -15.00
N GLU A 116 -2.26 22.14 -14.13
CA GLU A 116 -2.36 23.59 -14.31
C GLU A 116 -1.04 24.31 -13.98
N ASP A 117 -0.27 23.78 -13.04
CA ASP A 117 1.00 24.36 -12.58
C ASP A 117 2.06 24.48 -13.69
N ALA A 118 2.83 25.57 -13.64
CA ALA A 118 3.86 25.89 -14.63
C ALA A 118 5.01 24.88 -14.60
N GLU A 119 5.41 24.44 -13.42
CA GLU A 119 6.47 23.46 -13.18
C GLU A 119 6.13 22.11 -13.85
N THR A 120 4.86 21.70 -13.78
CA THR A 120 4.39 20.50 -14.46
C THR A 120 4.38 20.68 -15.98
N LYS A 121 3.94 21.84 -16.48
CA LYS A 121 3.97 22.14 -17.93
C LYS A 121 5.38 22.16 -18.50
N GLU A 122 6.34 22.68 -17.75
CA GLU A 122 7.77 22.64 -18.12
C GLU A 122 8.29 21.20 -18.13
N LEU A 123 7.97 20.42 -17.08
CA LEU A 123 8.33 19.01 -17.01
C LEU A 123 7.84 18.21 -18.23
N MET A 124 6.62 18.50 -18.71
CA MET A 124 5.99 17.84 -19.86
C MET A 124 6.74 18.04 -21.19
N ASN A 125 7.70 18.97 -21.25
CA ASN A 125 8.57 19.19 -22.41
C ASN A 125 9.91 18.43 -22.33
N ARG A 126 10.17 17.71 -21.22
CA ARG A 126 11.37 16.88 -21.06
C ARG A 126 11.17 15.48 -21.67
N SER A 127 12.26 14.73 -21.77
CA SER A 127 12.27 13.31 -22.12
C SER A 127 12.70 12.45 -20.95
N PHE A 128 12.15 11.25 -20.88
CA PHE A 128 12.48 10.23 -19.88
C PHE A 128 12.56 8.86 -20.56
N ASP A 129 13.20 7.90 -19.90
CA ASP A 129 13.30 6.51 -20.37
C ASP A 129 12.30 5.59 -19.66
N LEU A 130 11.90 5.94 -18.44
CA LEU A 130 11.01 5.15 -17.59
C LEU A 130 10.22 6.06 -16.65
N ALA A 131 8.96 5.71 -16.42
CA ALA A 131 8.16 6.27 -15.34
C ALA A 131 7.94 5.25 -14.21
N ILE A 132 8.00 5.70 -12.94
CA ILE A 132 7.60 4.94 -11.77
C ILE A 132 6.51 5.74 -11.06
N LEU A 133 5.30 5.21 -11.08
CA LEU A 133 4.11 5.88 -10.57
C LEU A 133 3.70 5.30 -9.22
N ASP A 134 3.23 6.12 -8.30
CA ASP A 134 2.61 5.63 -7.08
C ASP A 134 1.33 4.87 -7.43
N GLY A 135 1.20 3.64 -6.94
CA GLY A 135 0.01 2.83 -7.13
C GLY A 135 -1.23 3.37 -6.41
N ALA A 136 -1.07 4.30 -5.47
CA ALA A 136 -2.17 5.06 -4.87
C ALA A 136 -2.45 6.33 -5.69
N PHE A 137 -3.62 6.38 -6.32
CA PHE A 137 -4.04 7.45 -7.24
C PHE A 137 -3.12 7.69 -8.45
N PRO A 138 -2.70 6.65 -9.20
CA PRO A 138 -1.78 6.78 -10.33
C PRO A 138 -2.34 7.53 -11.55
N GLU A 139 -3.65 7.74 -11.62
CA GLU A 139 -4.32 7.81 -12.91
C GLU A 139 -4.07 9.11 -13.66
N CYS A 140 -3.86 10.21 -12.94
CA CYS A 140 -3.41 11.44 -13.56
C CYS A 140 -2.02 11.29 -14.20
N ALA A 141 -1.11 10.61 -13.52
CA ALA A 141 0.26 10.42 -13.98
C ALA A 141 0.38 9.45 -15.18
N LEU A 142 -0.64 8.62 -15.42
CA LEU A 142 -0.74 7.85 -16.67
C LEU A 142 -0.85 8.76 -17.90
N GLY A 143 -1.36 9.98 -17.73
CA GLY A 143 -1.35 10.99 -18.80
C GLY A 143 0.06 11.41 -19.22
N MET A 144 0.98 11.48 -18.26
CA MET A 144 2.39 11.75 -18.51
C MET A 144 3.04 10.57 -19.25
N VAL A 145 2.74 9.32 -18.84
CA VAL A 145 3.21 8.12 -19.54
C VAL A 145 2.79 8.13 -21.02
N TYR A 146 1.53 8.49 -21.30
CA TYR A 146 1.04 8.63 -22.67
C TYR A 146 1.80 9.72 -23.44
N LYS A 147 2.04 10.89 -22.81
CA LYS A 147 2.77 12.00 -23.43
C LYS A 147 4.20 11.60 -23.81
N TYR A 148 4.93 10.98 -22.90
CA TYR A 148 6.33 10.61 -23.11
C TYR A 148 6.50 9.34 -23.96
N LYS A 149 5.47 8.47 -24.02
CA LYS A 149 5.49 7.19 -24.75
C LYS A 149 6.58 6.23 -24.27
N ILE A 150 6.68 6.09 -22.95
CA ILE A 150 7.72 5.30 -22.26
C ILE A 150 7.12 4.09 -21.52
N PRO A 151 7.90 3.04 -21.25
CA PRO A 151 7.48 2.03 -20.30
C PRO A 151 7.28 2.66 -18.92
N PHE A 152 6.43 2.03 -18.11
CA PHE A 152 6.19 2.48 -16.74
C PHE A 152 6.00 1.32 -15.77
N MET A 153 6.26 1.62 -14.51
CA MET A 153 6.09 0.73 -13.35
C MET A 153 5.16 1.38 -12.34
N TYR A 154 4.54 0.55 -11.49
CA TYR A 154 3.93 1.02 -10.26
C TYR A 154 4.84 0.75 -9.06
N MET A 155 4.84 1.66 -8.10
CA MET A 155 5.25 1.37 -6.73
C MET A 155 4.04 1.57 -5.82
N ASN A 156 3.47 0.47 -5.34
CA ASN A 156 2.32 0.52 -4.45
C ASN A 156 2.79 0.88 -3.04
N THR A 157 2.33 2.02 -2.53
CA THR A 157 2.67 2.55 -1.19
C THR A 157 1.74 2.08 -0.07
N VAL A 158 0.65 1.39 -0.42
CA VAL A 158 -0.33 0.80 0.51
C VAL A 158 -0.27 -0.73 0.42
N GLY A 159 0.01 -1.42 1.52
CA GLY A 159 0.31 -2.85 1.54
C GLY A 159 -0.86 -3.74 1.13
N PHE A 160 -2.06 -3.43 1.64
CA PHE A 160 -3.30 -4.17 1.38
C PHE A 160 -4.05 -3.70 0.12
N TYR A 161 -3.54 -2.70 -0.59
CA TYR A 161 -4.17 -2.23 -1.81
C TYR A 161 -3.96 -3.21 -2.96
N THR A 162 -5.05 -3.65 -3.59
CA THR A 162 -5.04 -4.62 -4.70
C THR A 162 -5.41 -4.03 -6.05
N GLY A 163 -5.81 -2.75 -6.12
CA GLY A 163 -6.39 -2.17 -7.33
C GLY A 163 -5.45 -2.21 -8.54
N SER A 164 -4.22 -1.72 -8.40
CA SER A 164 -3.21 -1.75 -9.47
C SER A 164 -2.79 -3.18 -9.83
N LEU A 165 -2.72 -4.08 -8.84
CA LEU A 165 -2.44 -5.50 -9.05
C LEU A 165 -3.54 -6.16 -9.89
N ALA A 166 -4.80 -6.09 -9.45
CA ALA A 166 -5.93 -6.71 -10.14
C ALA A 166 -6.08 -6.21 -11.58
N LYS A 167 -5.91 -4.89 -11.82
CA LYS A 167 -5.92 -4.31 -13.17
C LYS A 167 -4.80 -4.83 -14.08
N SER A 168 -3.67 -5.25 -13.51
CA SER A 168 -2.56 -5.88 -14.24
C SER A 168 -2.77 -7.39 -14.49
N GLY A 169 -3.92 -7.95 -14.09
CA GLY A 169 -4.26 -9.37 -14.25
C GLY A 169 -3.79 -10.24 -13.08
N ASN A 170 -3.44 -9.65 -11.94
CA ASN A 170 -3.07 -10.38 -10.73
C ASN A 170 -4.34 -10.98 -10.08
N PRO A 171 -4.29 -12.23 -9.58
CA PRO A 171 -5.43 -12.83 -8.91
C PRO A 171 -5.78 -12.09 -7.62
N GLY A 172 -7.00 -11.57 -7.53
CA GLY A 172 -7.54 -10.92 -6.34
C GLY A 172 -8.67 -11.75 -5.73
N SER A 173 -8.41 -12.44 -4.61
CA SER A 173 -9.44 -13.23 -3.92
C SER A 173 -10.08 -12.45 -2.79
N TYR A 174 -11.34 -12.07 -2.96
CA TYR A 174 -12.13 -11.37 -1.92
C TYR A 174 -12.43 -12.27 -0.71
N ALA A 175 -12.23 -13.58 -0.84
CA ALA A 175 -12.45 -14.55 0.24
C ALA A 175 -11.33 -14.56 1.29
N ILE A 176 -10.13 -14.13 0.93
CA ILE A 176 -8.93 -14.16 1.80
C ILE A 176 -8.18 -12.83 1.86
N THR A 177 -8.47 -11.89 0.97
CA THR A 177 -7.87 -10.56 0.99
C THR A 177 -8.86 -9.57 1.58
N PRO A 178 -8.63 -9.10 2.81
CA PRO A 178 -9.50 -8.08 3.42
C PRO A 178 -9.30 -6.74 2.71
N ASN A 179 -10.37 -5.96 2.67
CA ASN A 179 -10.32 -4.60 2.19
C ASN A 179 -9.44 -3.75 3.11
N PHE A 180 -8.64 -2.86 2.54
CA PHE A 180 -7.70 -2.07 3.32
C PHE A 180 -8.37 -1.09 4.30
N TYR A 181 -9.63 -0.71 4.11
CA TYR A 181 -10.38 0.11 5.09
C TYR A 181 -11.04 -0.71 6.22
N SER A 182 -11.02 -2.04 6.13
CA SER A 182 -11.70 -2.90 7.10
C SER A 182 -10.78 -3.34 8.23
N SER A 183 -11.37 -3.86 9.31
CA SER A 183 -10.65 -4.56 10.37
C SER A 183 -10.60 -6.08 10.15
N PHE A 184 -10.97 -6.56 8.96
CA PHE A 184 -11.00 -7.98 8.65
C PHE A 184 -9.60 -8.58 8.47
N THR A 185 -9.53 -9.90 8.60
CA THR A 185 -8.31 -10.70 8.46
C THR A 185 -8.42 -11.63 7.24
N ASP A 186 -7.43 -12.46 6.98
CA ASP A 186 -7.52 -13.51 5.96
C ASP A 186 -8.44 -14.68 6.38
N THR A 187 -8.78 -14.77 7.66
CA THR A 187 -9.74 -15.73 8.23
C THR A 187 -11.12 -15.10 8.45
N MET A 188 -11.87 -14.89 7.37
CA MET A 188 -13.23 -14.33 7.42
C MET A 188 -14.31 -15.42 7.46
N ASN A 189 -15.32 -15.21 8.32
CA ASN A 189 -16.56 -15.98 8.27
C ASN A 189 -17.45 -15.56 7.08
N ILE A 190 -18.58 -16.24 6.86
CA ILE A 190 -19.45 -15.99 5.70
C ILE A 190 -19.97 -14.54 5.63
N PHE A 191 -20.34 -13.94 6.76
CA PHE A 191 -20.84 -12.57 6.83
C PHE A 191 -19.72 -11.55 6.57
N GLN A 192 -18.55 -11.78 7.15
CA GLN A 192 -17.38 -10.94 6.90
C GLN A 192 -16.95 -11.01 5.43
N ARG A 193 -16.96 -12.20 4.80
CA ARG A 193 -16.69 -12.35 3.37
C ARG A 193 -17.73 -11.64 2.50
N ALA A 194 -19.01 -11.73 2.86
CA ALA A 194 -20.08 -11.03 2.14
C ALA A 194 -19.90 -9.50 2.21
N LEU A 195 -19.63 -8.96 3.40
CA LEU A 195 -19.38 -7.54 3.58
C LEU A 195 -18.08 -7.09 2.89
N ASN A 196 -17.00 -7.85 3.01
CA ASN A 196 -15.73 -7.59 2.34
C ASN A 196 -15.90 -7.53 0.81
N THR A 197 -16.67 -8.47 0.26
CA THR A 197 -17.02 -8.51 -1.16
C THR A 197 -17.83 -7.28 -1.56
N GLY A 198 -18.86 -6.92 -0.78
CA GLY A 198 -19.67 -5.72 -1.02
C GLY A 198 -18.84 -4.44 -1.02
N ILE A 199 -17.93 -4.28 -0.05
CA ILE A 199 -17.03 -3.11 0.05
C ILE A 199 -16.10 -3.03 -1.16
N GLN A 200 -15.49 -4.16 -1.58
CA GLN A 200 -14.59 -4.17 -2.73
C GLN A 200 -15.33 -3.85 -4.04
N VAL A 201 -16.50 -4.45 -4.26
CA VAL A 201 -17.33 -4.13 -5.45
C VAL A 201 -17.76 -2.67 -5.44
N PHE A 202 -18.18 -2.14 -4.28
CA PHE A 202 -18.54 -0.73 -4.15
C PHE A 202 -17.36 0.19 -4.48
N GLN A 203 -16.16 -0.11 -3.98
CA GLN A 203 -14.95 0.64 -4.31
C GLN A 203 -14.61 0.59 -5.80
N ASP A 204 -14.72 -0.57 -6.45
CA ASP A 204 -14.50 -0.69 -7.90
C ASP A 204 -15.49 0.18 -8.70
N VAL A 205 -16.75 0.25 -8.27
CA VAL A 205 -17.77 1.11 -8.89
C VAL A 205 -17.45 2.59 -8.65
N MET A 206 -17.14 2.98 -7.41
CA MET A 206 -16.75 4.36 -7.10
C MET A 206 -15.52 4.78 -7.87
N HIS A 207 -14.54 3.89 -7.98
CA HIS A 207 -13.32 4.15 -8.73
C HIS A 207 -13.58 4.38 -10.22
N LYS A 208 -14.52 3.66 -10.85
CA LYS A 208 -14.96 3.94 -12.24
C LYS A 208 -15.57 5.33 -12.39
N LEU A 209 -16.36 5.79 -11.42
CA LEU A 209 -16.92 7.14 -11.44
C LEU A 209 -15.81 8.18 -11.32
N VAL A 210 -14.91 8.03 -10.35
CA VAL A 210 -13.74 8.91 -10.18
C VAL A 210 -12.91 8.96 -11.47
N MET A 211 -12.71 7.82 -12.13
CA MET A 211 -11.98 7.75 -13.39
C MET A 211 -12.62 8.53 -14.53
N ALA A 212 -13.94 8.63 -14.58
CA ALA A 212 -14.60 9.45 -15.60
C ALA A 212 -14.23 10.94 -15.44
N PHE A 213 -14.11 11.44 -14.20
CA PHE A 213 -13.70 12.82 -13.92
C PHE A 213 -12.22 13.04 -14.19
N VAL A 214 -11.35 12.12 -13.76
CA VAL A 214 -9.91 12.20 -14.04
C VAL A 214 -9.65 12.18 -15.55
N TYR A 215 -10.34 11.29 -16.28
CA TYR A 215 -10.23 11.20 -17.73
C TYR A 215 -10.67 12.50 -18.43
N ARG A 216 -11.71 13.16 -17.93
CA ARG A 216 -12.13 14.48 -18.43
C ARG A 216 -11.01 15.52 -18.27
N VAL A 217 -10.41 15.62 -17.08
CA VAL A 217 -9.29 16.53 -16.80
C VAL A 217 -8.10 16.23 -17.72
N MET A 218 -7.76 14.95 -17.91
CA MET A 218 -6.67 14.55 -18.80
C MET A 218 -6.91 14.96 -20.26
N ARG A 219 -8.14 14.83 -20.77
CA ARG A 219 -8.47 15.28 -22.13
C ARG A 219 -8.38 16.80 -22.29
N GLU A 220 -8.82 17.54 -21.26
CA GLU A 220 -8.82 19.01 -21.27
C GLU A 220 -7.40 19.58 -21.14
N ARG A 221 -6.56 18.99 -20.30
CA ARG A 221 -5.24 19.54 -19.93
C ARG A 221 -4.05 18.92 -20.68
N ILE A 222 -4.18 17.69 -21.23
CA ILE A 222 -3.06 16.97 -21.89
C ILE A 222 -3.28 16.82 -23.40
N ASP A 223 -4.30 16.06 -23.79
CA ASP A 223 -4.59 15.76 -25.21
C ASP A 223 -6.03 15.24 -25.32
N THR A 224 -6.83 15.84 -26.21
CA THR A 224 -8.22 15.43 -26.45
C THR A 224 -8.37 13.98 -26.93
N ASN A 225 -7.30 13.40 -27.53
CA ASN A 225 -7.28 12.04 -28.06
C ASN A 225 -6.63 11.02 -27.12
N ILE A 226 -6.29 11.40 -25.88
CA ILE A 226 -5.68 10.47 -24.93
C ILE A 226 -6.59 9.26 -24.68
N PRO A 227 -6.07 8.02 -24.65
CA PRO A 227 -6.85 6.84 -24.29
C PRO A 227 -7.41 6.90 -22.88
N HIS A 228 -8.41 6.06 -22.60
CA HIS A 228 -8.94 5.95 -21.24
C HIS A 228 -7.84 5.48 -20.26
N PRO A 229 -7.73 6.03 -19.03
CA PRO A 229 -6.67 5.68 -18.08
C PRO A 229 -6.55 4.17 -17.79
N TYR A 230 -7.67 3.44 -17.78
CA TYR A 230 -7.66 1.98 -17.66
C TYR A 230 -6.88 1.27 -18.77
N ASP A 231 -6.92 1.76 -19.99
CA ASP A 231 -6.22 1.12 -21.13
C ASP A 231 -4.71 1.35 -21.03
N ILE A 232 -4.31 2.53 -20.56
CA ILE A 232 -2.90 2.84 -20.27
C ILE A 232 -2.41 1.98 -19.08
N SER A 233 -3.19 1.93 -18.00
CA SER A 233 -2.87 1.23 -16.74
C SER A 233 -2.58 -0.26 -16.94
N LYS A 234 -3.36 -0.95 -17.80
CA LYS A 234 -3.17 -2.37 -18.11
C LYS A 234 -1.81 -2.68 -18.73
N ASN A 235 -1.13 -1.68 -19.32
CA ASN A 235 0.17 -1.86 -19.95
C ASN A 235 1.37 -1.66 -18.99
N VAL A 236 1.13 -1.64 -17.67
CA VAL A 236 2.20 -1.56 -16.67
C VAL A 236 3.23 -2.67 -16.85
N SER A 237 4.51 -2.31 -16.93
CA SER A 237 5.59 -3.27 -17.14
C SER A 237 5.86 -4.11 -15.89
N PHE A 238 5.92 -3.47 -14.71
CA PHE A 238 6.25 -4.15 -13.47
C PHE A 238 5.65 -3.40 -12.26
N ILE A 239 5.39 -4.12 -11.17
CA ILE A 239 4.83 -3.56 -9.94
C ILE A 239 5.74 -3.88 -8.75
N LEU A 240 6.22 -2.83 -8.08
CA LEU A 240 6.90 -2.91 -6.79
C LEU A 240 5.84 -2.76 -5.69
N GLN A 241 5.50 -3.86 -5.02
CA GLN A 241 4.52 -3.86 -3.94
C GLN A 241 5.22 -3.62 -2.61
N ASN A 242 4.97 -2.47 -1.96
CA ASN A 242 5.43 -2.21 -0.58
C ASN A 242 4.60 -3.04 0.42
N GLY A 243 4.77 -4.34 0.38
CA GLY A 243 4.09 -5.35 1.18
C GLY A 243 4.96 -6.61 1.25
N HIS A 244 4.69 -7.47 2.22
CA HIS A 244 5.37 -8.75 2.41
C HIS A 244 4.48 -9.67 3.23
N ALA A 245 4.40 -10.95 2.88
CA ALA A 245 3.52 -11.93 3.52
C ALA A 245 3.68 -12.09 5.06
N VAL A 246 4.76 -11.53 5.63
CA VAL A 246 5.03 -11.53 7.09
C VAL A 246 4.21 -10.47 7.82
N VAL A 247 3.99 -9.32 7.19
CA VAL A 247 3.36 -8.11 7.77
C VAL A 247 1.97 -7.84 7.17
N SER A 248 1.72 -8.36 5.98
CA SER A 248 0.38 -8.53 5.39
C SER A 248 0.02 -10.03 5.36
N TYR A 249 -0.82 -10.47 4.43
CA TYR A 249 -1.14 -11.89 4.22
C TYR A 249 -0.42 -12.47 3.00
N PRO A 250 -0.18 -13.80 2.97
CA PRO A 250 0.27 -14.48 1.75
C PRO A 250 -0.78 -14.34 0.65
N ARG A 251 -0.34 -14.01 -0.57
CA ARG A 251 -1.20 -13.89 -1.75
C ARG A 251 -0.46 -14.29 -3.02
N ALA A 252 -1.22 -14.73 -4.02
CA ALA A 252 -0.65 -15.04 -5.32
C ALA A 252 -0.22 -13.76 -6.04
N LEU A 253 1.01 -13.74 -6.53
CA LEU A 253 1.60 -12.65 -7.30
C LEU A 253 2.05 -13.17 -8.66
N ASN A 254 1.70 -12.44 -9.73
CA ASN A 254 2.20 -12.74 -11.06
C ASN A 254 3.70 -12.43 -11.17
N PRO A 255 4.40 -12.97 -12.18
CA PRO A 255 5.84 -12.73 -12.38
C PRO A 255 6.24 -11.26 -12.54
N ASN A 256 5.30 -10.37 -12.87
CA ASN A 256 5.54 -8.92 -13.01
C ASN A 256 5.34 -8.13 -11.69
N VAL A 257 5.34 -8.80 -10.54
CA VAL A 257 5.20 -8.17 -9.22
C VAL A 257 6.32 -8.62 -8.29
N ALA A 258 6.95 -7.67 -7.59
CA ALA A 258 7.92 -7.97 -6.53
C ALA A 258 7.53 -7.27 -5.23
N GLU A 259 7.64 -8.00 -4.12
CA GLU A 259 7.46 -7.48 -2.77
C GLU A 259 8.72 -6.72 -2.31
N ILE A 260 8.52 -5.52 -1.76
CA ILE A 260 9.58 -4.59 -1.35
C ILE A 260 9.29 -3.95 0.02
N ALA A 261 8.53 -4.63 0.90
CA ALA A 261 8.30 -4.12 2.25
C ALA A 261 9.62 -3.79 2.94
N CYS A 262 9.60 -2.75 3.79
CA CYS A 262 10.77 -2.27 4.49
C CYS A 262 11.89 -1.69 3.60
N ILE A 263 11.59 -1.26 2.37
CA ILE A 263 12.56 -0.50 1.55
C ILE A 263 13.15 0.72 2.27
N HIS A 264 12.42 1.28 3.23
CA HIS A 264 12.85 2.41 4.05
C HIS A 264 13.45 2.05 5.40
N CYS A 265 13.45 0.77 5.79
CA CYS A 265 13.95 0.34 7.08
C CYS A 265 15.48 0.40 7.13
N LYS A 266 16.01 0.85 8.27
CA LYS A 266 17.44 1.09 8.48
C LYS A 266 17.86 0.62 9.87
N PRO A 267 19.09 0.14 10.03
CA PRO A 267 19.68 -0.06 11.36
C PRO A 267 19.64 1.24 12.17
N ALA A 268 19.38 1.12 13.47
CA ALA A 268 19.36 2.25 14.38
C ALA A 268 20.76 2.88 14.52
N LYS A 269 20.79 4.21 14.50
CA LYS A 269 21.96 5.04 14.82
C LYS A 269 21.87 5.53 16.27
N PRO A 270 22.99 6.00 16.85
CA PRO A 270 22.96 6.64 18.17
C PRO A 270 22.01 7.84 18.21
N LEU A 271 21.25 7.95 19.30
CA LEU A 271 20.32 9.06 19.50
C LEU A 271 21.06 10.37 19.81
N PRO A 272 20.45 11.53 19.49
CA PRO A 272 20.90 12.82 20.01
C PRO A 272 21.06 12.81 21.53
N LYS A 273 22.09 13.51 22.03
CA LYS A 273 22.48 13.49 23.46
C LYS A 273 21.32 13.82 24.39
N ASP A 274 20.51 14.81 24.03
CA ASP A 274 19.38 15.25 24.82
C ASP A 274 18.31 14.16 24.97
N LEU A 275 18.04 13.38 23.91
CA LEU A 275 17.12 12.24 23.98
C LEU A 275 17.72 11.09 24.78
N GLU A 276 19.01 10.82 24.59
CA GLU A 276 19.73 9.78 25.33
C GLU A 276 19.74 10.05 26.83
N GLU A 277 20.00 11.29 27.26
CA GLU A 277 19.96 11.70 28.67
C GLU A 277 18.56 11.51 29.29
N PHE A 278 17.51 11.87 28.55
CA PHE A 278 16.13 11.64 28.99
C PHE A 278 15.82 10.14 29.10
N ILE A 279 16.28 9.31 28.17
CA ILE A 279 16.08 7.85 28.25
C ILE A 279 16.90 7.24 29.39
N ALA A 280 18.13 7.72 29.60
CA ALA A 280 19.05 7.22 30.62
C ALA A 280 18.54 7.51 32.03
N SER A 281 17.95 8.68 32.26
CA SER A 281 17.36 9.06 33.57
C SER A 281 16.18 8.18 34.01
N ALA A 282 15.57 7.42 33.09
CA ALA A 282 14.55 6.41 33.42
C ALA A 282 15.13 5.17 34.14
N GLY A 283 16.46 5.06 34.25
CA GLY A 283 17.14 3.90 34.85
C GLY A 283 16.84 2.60 34.09
N GLU A 284 16.48 1.56 34.83
CA GLU A 284 16.20 0.22 34.29
C GLU A 284 14.77 0.05 33.76
N SER A 285 13.84 0.93 34.13
CA SER A 285 12.46 0.88 33.65
C SER A 285 12.42 0.95 32.12
N GLY A 286 13.29 1.77 31.52
CA GLY A 286 13.26 2.06 30.09
C GLY A 286 12.13 3.02 29.72
N PHE A 287 11.74 3.02 28.46
CA PHE A 287 10.82 4.04 27.95
C PHE A 287 9.82 3.49 26.92
N ILE A 288 8.79 4.27 26.67
CA ILE A 288 7.74 4.04 25.67
C ILE A 288 7.83 5.15 24.64
N TYR A 289 7.65 4.80 23.37
CA TYR A 289 7.56 5.76 22.28
C TYR A 289 6.11 5.89 21.80
N VAL A 290 5.65 7.11 21.53
CA VAL A 290 4.28 7.41 21.09
C VAL A 290 4.34 8.28 19.84
N SER A 291 3.75 7.81 18.73
CA SER A 291 3.73 8.54 17.45
C SER A 291 2.49 8.21 16.62
N MET A 292 1.71 9.25 16.29
CA MET A 292 0.57 9.17 15.37
C MET A 292 0.98 9.34 13.89
N GLY A 293 2.28 9.25 13.58
CA GLY A 293 2.80 9.32 12.21
C GLY A 293 2.81 10.74 11.65
N SER A 294 2.93 10.84 10.32
CA SER A 294 2.90 12.13 9.60
C SER A 294 1.49 12.52 9.14
N SER A 295 0.60 11.54 8.99
CA SER A 295 -0.73 11.73 8.40
C SER A 295 -1.79 12.13 9.43
N VAL A 296 -1.61 11.74 10.69
CA VAL A 296 -2.47 12.14 11.80
C VAL A 296 -1.73 13.18 12.64
N LYS A 297 -2.16 14.44 12.55
CA LYS A 297 -1.57 15.53 13.35
C LYS A 297 -1.98 15.37 14.80
N ALA A 298 -1.02 15.07 15.69
CA ALA A 298 -1.32 14.92 17.11
C ALA A 298 -1.77 16.25 17.73
N ALA A 299 -1.35 17.38 17.16
CA ALA A 299 -1.83 18.72 17.53
C ALA A 299 -3.36 18.90 17.38
N ASN A 300 -3.99 18.17 16.45
CA ASN A 300 -5.45 18.23 16.23
C ASN A 300 -6.21 17.27 17.14
N MET A 301 -5.54 16.68 18.13
CA MET A 301 -6.15 15.70 19.03
C MET A 301 -7.23 16.36 19.90
N PRO A 302 -8.45 15.78 19.97
CA PRO A 302 -9.48 16.26 20.88
C PRO A 302 -8.96 16.32 22.32
N GLU A 303 -9.37 17.34 23.07
CA GLU A 303 -8.89 17.54 24.44
C GLU A 303 -9.16 16.33 25.34
N SER A 304 -10.28 15.64 25.13
CA SER A 304 -10.65 14.41 25.84
C SER A 304 -9.61 13.29 25.66
N LEU A 305 -9.13 13.07 24.43
CA LEU A 305 -8.08 12.10 24.12
C LEU A 305 -6.73 12.55 24.65
N ARG A 306 -6.39 13.83 24.50
CA ARG A 306 -5.15 14.40 25.05
C ARG A 306 -5.06 14.18 26.56
N ARG A 307 -6.12 14.53 27.30
CA ARG A 307 -6.21 14.32 28.76
C ARG A 307 -6.15 12.83 29.13
N LEU A 308 -6.77 11.95 28.33
CA LEU A 308 -6.69 10.50 28.54
C LEU A 308 -5.26 9.99 28.43
N LEU A 309 -4.53 10.41 27.38
CA LEU A 309 -3.14 10.03 27.17
C LEU A 309 -2.25 10.55 28.31
N VAL A 310 -2.35 11.83 28.65
CA VAL A 310 -1.58 12.44 29.75
C VAL A 310 -1.85 11.70 31.08
N LYS A 311 -3.11 11.49 31.44
CA LYS A 311 -3.48 10.73 32.66
C LYS A 311 -2.95 9.30 32.65
N THR A 312 -2.87 8.68 31.48
CA THR A 312 -2.32 7.32 31.36
C THR A 312 -0.81 7.34 31.55
N PHE A 313 -0.11 8.23 30.85
CA PHE A 313 1.35 8.34 30.88
C PHE A 313 1.89 8.74 32.25
N ALA A 314 1.18 9.60 32.97
CA ALA A 314 1.48 9.98 34.35
C ALA A 314 1.48 8.77 35.33
N ARG A 315 0.74 7.70 35.01
CA ARG A 315 0.66 6.49 35.85
C ARG A 315 1.71 5.44 35.53
N LEU A 316 2.44 5.60 34.42
CA LEU A 316 3.39 4.59 33.97
C LEU A 316 4.72 4.74 34.71
N PRO A 317 5.36 3.63 35.12
CA PRO A 317 6.70 3.67 35.71
C PRO A 317 7.81 3.87 34.65
N TYR A 318 7.44 4.30 33.44
CA TYR A 318 8.31 4.42 32.27
C TYR A 318 8.39 5.89 31.85
N HIS A 319 9.52 6.26 31.25
CA HIS A 319 9.57 7.49 30.47
C HIS A 319 8.77 7.35 29.18
N VAL A 320 8.18 8.44 28.71
CA VAL A 320 7.38 8.49 27.50
C VAL A 320 7.93 9.56 26.58
N LEU A 321 8.47 9.13 25.44
CA LEU A 321 8.78 10.02 24.33
C LEU A 321 7.56 10.12 23.43
N TRP A 322 6.98 11.31 23.35
CA TRP A 322 5.76 11.54 22.59
C TRP A 322 5.99 12.54 21.46
N LYS A 323 5.84 12.07 20.22
CA LYS A 323 5.80 12.94 19.04
C LYS A 323 4.51 13.78 19.06
N TYR A 324 4.65 15.10 19.18
CA TYR A 324 3.54 16.03 19.25
C TYR A 324 3.89 17.35 18.56
N GLU A 325 3.11 17.77 17.58
CA GLU A 325 3.40 18.95 16.75
C GLU A 325 2.90 20.28 17.37
N GLY A 326 1.99 20.22 18.34
CA GLY A 326 1.40 21.41 18.96
C GLY A 326 2.36 22.14 19.90
N ASP A 327 1.86 23.16 20.59
CA ASP A 327 2.63 23.85 21.62
C ASP A 327 2.58 23.08 22.94
N ALA A 328 3.75 22.79 23.51
CA ALA A 328 3.86 22.12 24.81
C ALA A 328 3.32 23.02 25.94
N SER A 329 3.32 24.35 25.76
CA SER A 329 2.79 25.29 26.74
C SER A 329 1.29 25.11 27.01
N GLU A 330 0.56 24.52 26.05
CA GLU A 330 -0.88 24.24 26.15
C GLU A 330 -1.20 23.00 27.01
N MET A 331 -0.18 22.23 27.44
CA MET A 331 -0.35 21.04 28.27
C MET A 331 0.21 21.25 29.69
N HIS A 332 -0.59 21.87 30.56
CA HIS A 332 -0.20 22.14 31.94
C HIS A 332 -0.16 20.91 32.86
N ASP A 333 -0.73 19.77 32.42
CA ASP A 333 -0.88 18.54 33.19
C ASP A 333 0.20 17.48 32.89
N LEU A 334 1.25 17.83 32.13
CA LEU A 334 2.35 16.92 31.83
C LEU A 334 3.22 16.63 33.06
N THR A 335 3.48 15.35 33.29
CA THR A 335 4.40 14.87 34.32
C THR A 335 5.83 14.77 33.79
N ALA A 336 6.82 14.85 34.69
CA ALA A 336 8.25 14.87 34.34
C ALA A 336 8.74 13.62 33.56
N ASN A 337 8.01 12.50 33.63
CA ASN A 337 8.31 11.30 32.86
C ASN A 337 7.86 11.38 31.39
N VAL A 338 7.19 12.45 30.97
CA VAL A 338 6.73 12.64 29.59
C VAL A 338 7.52 13.74 28.93
N ARG A 339 8.08 13.46 27.75
CA ARG A 339 8.77 14.46 26.94
C ARG A 339 8.13 14.56 25.57
N LEU A 340 7.66 15.76 25.25
CA LEU A 340 7.14 16.11 23.93
C LEU A 340 8.28 16.48 22.99
N SER A 341 8.17 16.09 21.72
CA SER A 341 9.01 16.63 20.65
C SER A 341 8.24 16.65 19.34
N ARG A 342 8.46 17.70 18.54
CA ARG A 342 7.86 17.81 17.20
C ARG A 342 8.47 16.84 16.20
N TRP A 343 9.78 16.57 16.34
CA TRP A 343 10.52 15.67 15.46
C TRP A 343 11.34 14.68 16.29
N LEU A 344 11.23 13.41 15.93
CA LEU A 344 11.92 12.31 16.62
C LEU A 344 12.45 11.32 15.60
N PRO A 345 13.71 10.84 15.73
CA PRO A 345 14.29 9.85 14.83
C PRO A 345 13.69 8.46 15.12
N GLN A 346 12.50 8.21 14.55
CA GLN A 346 11.66 7.05 14.89
C GLN A 346 12.40 5.71 14.79
N GLN A 347 13.15 5.45 13.72
CA GLN A 347 13.85 4.16 13.58
C GLN A 347 14.99 3.98 14.57
N ASP A 348 15.70 5.05 14.93
CA ASP A 348 16.75 5.01 15.94
C ASP A 348 16.17 4.75 17.33
N ILE A 349 15.00 5.34 17.61
CA ILE A 349 14.23 5.10 18.83
C ILE A 349 13.72 3.65 18.88
N LEU A 350 13.15 3.15 17.77
CA LEU A 350 12.61 1.79 17.67
C LEU A 350 13.69 0.73 17.87
N GLY A 351 14.91 0.97 17.38
CA GLY A 351 16.05 0.06 17.60
C GLY A 351 16.77 0.24 18.93
N HIS A 352 16.32 1.16 19.80
CA HIS A 352 16.98 1.41 21.08
C HIS A 352 16.69 0.30 22.10
N GLN A 353 17.73 -0.20 22.78
CA GLN A 353 17.62 -1.37 23.67
C GLN A 353 16.68 -1.17 24.86
N LYS A 354 16.57 0.06 25.38
CA LYS A 354 15.67 0.42 26.48
C LYS A 354 14.21 0.64 26.07
N LEU A 355 13.88 0.58 24.77
CA LEU A 355 12.48 0.72 24.34
C LEU A 355 11.66 -0.49 24.81
N ARG A 356 10.55 -0.22 25.49
CA ARG A 356 9.66 -1.25 26.03
C ARG A 356 8.49 -1.55 25.10
N ALA A 357 7.82 -0.51 24.61
CA ALA A 357 6.71 -0.62 23.68
C ALA A 357 6.60 0.62 22.79
N PHE A 358 5.96 0.44 21.64
CA PHE A 358 5.58 1.52 20.74
C PHE A 358 4.05 1.72 20.75
N VAL A 359 3.62 2.97 20.75
CA VAL A 359 2.21 3.36 20.61
C VAL A 359 2.04 4.12 19.31
N THR A 360 1.17 3.62 18.44
CA THR A 360 1.03 4.17 17.10
C THR A 360 -0.39 4.10 16.56
N HIS A 361 -0.65 4.83 15.49
CA HIS A 361 -1.89 4.77 14.75
C HIS A 361 -1.96 3.56 13.81
N GLY A 362 -0.88 2.81 13.59
CA GLY A 362 -0.89 1.60 12.76
C GLY A 362 -0.63 1.84 11.27
N GLY A 363 -0.04 2.97 10.88
CA GLY A 363 0.34 3.23 9.49
C GLY A 363 1.41 2.27 8.99
N LEU A 364 1.32 1.90 7.71
CA LEU A 364 2.11 0.82 7.10
C LEU A 364 3.61 0.90 7.37
N LEU A 365 4.21 2.08 7.14
CA LEU A 365 5.66 2.27 7.29
C LEU A 365 6.11 2.09 8.74
N SER A 366 5.35 2.64 9.69
CA SER A 366 5.60 2.45 11.13
C SER A 366 5.47 0.99 11.54
N MET A 367 4.53 0.24 10.94
CA MET A 367 4.37 -1.19 11.21
C MET A 367 5.56 -2.01 10.67
N PHE A 368 6.09 -1.66 9.51
CA PHE A 368 7.31 -2.28 8.98
C PHE A 368 8.52 -2.01 9.88
N GLU A 369 8.71 -0.77 10.34
CA GLU A 369 9.79 -0.42 11.25
C GLU A 369 9.64 -1.13 12.61
N THR A 370 8.41 -1.26 13.10
CA THR A 370 8.10 -1.99 14.34
C THR A 370 8.55 -3.44 14.25
N VAL A 371 8.22 -4.12 13.15
CA VAL A 371 8.63 -5.51 12.92
C VAL A 371 10.13 -5.61 12.67
N TYR A 372 10.71 -4.69 11.90
CA TYR A 372 12.14 -4.64 11.61
C TYR A 372 13.00 -4.50 12.86
N HIS A 373 12.53 -3.75 13.87
CA HIS A 373 13.23 -3.59 15.16
C HIS A 373 12.73 -4.57 16.24
N GLY A 374 11.76 -5.43 15.94
CA GLY A 374 11.26 -6.46 16.87
C GLY A 374 10.57 -5.88 18.11
N VAL A 375 9.79 -4.81 17.94
CA VAL A 375 9.17 -4.04 19.03
C VAL A 375 7.70 -4.44 19.21
N PRO A 376 7.22 -4.74 20.44
CA PRO A 376 5.80 -4.93 20.71
C PRO A 376 5.04 -3.59 20.67
N VAL A 377 3.79 -3.61 20.22
CA VAL A 377 3.07 -2.38 19.87
C VAL A 377 1.64 -2.32 20.42
N VAL A 378 1.18 -1.13 20.79
CA VAL A 378 -0.24 -0.83 21.00
C VAL A 378 -0.69 0.10 19.88
N THR A 379 -1.69 -0.32 19.12
CA THR A 379 -2.19 0.45 17.98
C THR A 379 -3.52 1.13 18.30
N MET A 380 -3.70 2.37 17.87
CA MET A 380 -4.94 3.13 17.91
C MET A 380 -5.32 3.57 16.49
N PRO A 381 -5.96 2.69 15.69
CA PRO A 381 -6.26 2.96 14.30
C PRO A 381 -7.13 4.19 14.11
N VAL A 382 -6.76 5.01 13.11
CA VAL A 382 -7.42 6.28 12.85
C VAL A 382 -8.20 6.24 11.54
N PHE A 383 -7.55 6.02 10.40
CA PHE A 383 -8.18 6.09 9.08
C PHE A 383 -7.45 5.21 8.05
N CYS A 384 -7.99 5.09 6.83
CA CYS A 384 -7.36 4.33 5.74
C CYS A 384 -6.98 2.90 6.13
N ASP A 385 -5.71 2.51 5.94
CA ASP A 385 -5.19 1.16 6.13
C ASP A 385 -4.80 0.83 7.58
N HIS A 386 -4.94 1.79 8.49
CA HIS A 386 -4.56 1.64 9.88
C HIS A 386 -5.28 0.47 10.56
N ASP A 387 -6.57 0.28 10.22
CA ASP A 387 -7.42 -0.74 10.82
C ASP A 387 -7.01 -2.16 10.43
N VAL A 388 -6.71 -2.40 9.15
CA VAL A 388 -6.29 -3.71 8.63
C VAL A 388 -4.85 -4.04 9.06
N ASN A 389 -3.94 -3.06 9.05
CA ASN A 389 -2.56 -3.24 9.50
C ASN A 389 -2.54 -3.63 10.98
N SER A 390 -3.35 -2.97 11.79
CA SER A 390 -3.45 -3.24 13.23
C SER A 390 -4.14 -4.56 13.53
N ALA A 391 -5.18 -4.92 12.77
CA ALA A 391 -5.83 -6.23 12.90
C ALA A 391 -4.86 -7.37 12.57
N LYS A 392 -4.04 -7.21 11.52
CA LYS A 392 -2.99 -8.18 11.20
C LYS A 392 -1.95 -8.27 12.32
N ALA A 393 -1.49 -7.14 12.84
CA ALA A 393 -0.50 -7.14 13.91
C ALA A 393 -0.99 -7.84 15.20
N GLU A 394 -2.29 -7.72 15.50
CA GLU A 394 -2.94 -8.41 16.60
C GLU A 394 -3.04 -9.92 16.35
N VAL A 395 -3.44 -10.34 15.14
CA VAL A 395 -3.43 -11.76 14.72
C VAL A 395 -2.03 -12.37 14.82
N ASP A 396 -1.01 -11.61 14.44
CA ASP A 396 0.39 -12.04 14.55
C ASP A 396 0.92 -12.06 15.99
N GLY A 397 0.15 -11.57 16.95
CA GLY A 397 0.44 -11.65 18.38
C GLY A 397 1.46 -10.64 18.89
N TYR A 398 1.89 -9.66 18.08
CA TYR A 398 2.84 -8.62 18.52
C TYR A 398 2.19 -7.28 18.85
N ALA A 399 0.86 -7.17 18.66
CA ALA A 399 0.10 -5.97 18.95
C ALA A 399 -1.13 -6.19 19.83
N ILE A 400 -1.55 -5.13 20.52
CA ILE A 400 -2.92 -4.97 21.01
C ILE A 400 -3.56 -3.83 20.23
N LYS A 401 -4.71 -4.08 19.60
CA LYS A 401 -5.48 -3.07 18.88
C LYS A 401 -6.53 -2.44 19.80
N LEU A 402 -6.49 -1.12 19.92
CA LEU A 402 -7.44 -0.33 20.69
C LEU A 402 -8.32 0.51 19.76
N GLN A 403 -9.61 0.58 20.08
CA GLN A 403 -10.58 1.42 19.38
C GLN A 403 -10.64 2.79 20.05
N LEU A 404 -10.51 3.85 19.27
CA LEU A 404 -10.49 5.23 19.80
C LEU A 404 -11.86 5.64 20.36
N GLU A 405 -12.94 5.15 19.76
CA GLU A 405 -14.34 5.41 20.12
C GLU A 405 -14.64 5.08 21.58
N SER A 406 -14.04 4.00 22.08
CA SER A 406 -14.33 3.45 23.42
C SER A 406 -13.10 3.45 24.34
N LEU A 407 -12.05 4.18 23.96
CA LEU A 407 -10.79 4.18 24.69
C LEU A 407 -10.93 4.82 26.07
N THR A 408 -10.37 4.16 27.09
CA THR A 408 -10.28 4.67 28.45
C THR A 408 -8.84 4.64 28.97
N VAL A 409 -8.55 5.46 29.99
CA VAL A 409 -7.26 5.46 30.71
C VAL A 409 -6.89 4.06 31.19
N SER A 410 -7.87 3.31 31.70
CA SER A 410 -7.66 1.96 32.24
C SER A 410 -7.31 0.96 31.14
N GLN A 411 -7.99 1.00 30.00
CA GLN A 411 -7.68 0.11 28.87
C GLN A 411 -6.29 0.39 28.30
N LEU A 412 -5.93 1.66 28.08
CA LEU A 412 -4.60 2.00 27.55
C LEU A 412 -3.49 1.58 28.52
N TYR A 413 -3.64 1.89 29.81
CA TYR A 413 -2.68 1.48 30.85
C TYR A 413 -2.51 -0.05 30.88
N LYS A 414 -3.61 -0.80 30.96
CA LYS A 414 -3.57 -2.27 31.01
C LYS A 414 -2.94 -2.87 29.75
N SER A 415 -3.24 -2.30 28.58
CA SER A 415 -2.70 -2.78 27.31
C SER A 415 -1.19 -2.54 27.23
N LEU A 416 -0.73 -1.36 27.64
CA LEU A 416 0.71 -1.05 27.72
C LEU A 416 1.43 -1.98 28.68
N MET A 417 0.92 -2.13 29.90
CA MET A 417 1.52 -3.04 30.88
C MET A 417 1.54 -4.48 30.35
N LYS A 418 0.48 -4.92 29.67
CA LYS A 418 0.41 -6.26 29.07
C LYS A 418 1.46 -6.44 27.97
N VAL A 419 1.55 -5.56 26.96
CA VAL A 419 2.52 -5.74 25.87
C VAL A 419 3.98 -5.63 26.33
N ILE A 420 4.23 -4.91 27.43
CA ILE A 420 5.57 -4.75 28.00
C ILE A 420 5.98 -5.98 28.82
N HIS A 421 5.09 -6.50 29.66
CA HIS A 421 5.43 -7.56 30.62
C HIS A 421 5.16 -8.98 30.12
N ASP A 422 4.25 -9.16 29.18
CA ASP A 422 3.99 -10.46 28.59
C ASP A 422 4.99 -10.72 27.45
N PRO A 423 5.92 -11.68 27.62
CA PRO A 423 6.99 -11.92 26.65
C PRO A 423 6.46 -12.40 25.29
N GLN A 424 5.20 -12.87 25.20
CA GLN A 424 4.62 -13.32 23.93
C GLN A 424 4.68 -12.23 22.85
N TYR A 425 4.43 -10.97 23.21
CA TYR A 425 4.36 -9.87 22.24
C TYR A 425 5.74 -9.57 21.65
N ARG A 426 6.76 -9.49 22.51
CA ARG A 426 8.14 -9.26 22.05
C ARG A 426 8.70 -10.47 21.29
N ASN A 427 8.37 -11.69 21.71
CA ASN A 427 8.77 -12.91 21.02
C ASN A 427 8.12 -13.00 19.64
N ALA A 428 6.83 -12.66 19.52
CA ALA A 428 6.12 -12.57 18.25
C ALA A 428 6.77 -11.53 17.33
N ALA A 429 7.02 -10.31 17.84
CA ALA A 429 7.67 -9.25 17.07
C ALA A 429 9.05 -9.70 16.53
N ARG A 430 9.90 -10.30 17.37
CA ARG A 430 11.22 -10.84 16.97
C ARG A 430 11.14 -12.04 16.04
N SER A 431 10.10 -12.85 16.16
CA SER A 431 9.84 -13.93 15.20
C SER A 431 9.55 -13.37 13.81
N ARG A 432 8.68 -12.36 13.74
CA ARG A 432 8.37 -11.65 12.49
C ARG A 432 9.57 -10.87 11.95
N GLN A 433 10.38 -10.26 12.81
CA GLN A 433 11.64 -9.61 12.43
C GLN A 433 12.55 -10.56 11.65
N ARG A 434 12.79 -11.77 12.19
CA ARG A 434 13.63 -12.78 11.54
C ARG A 434 13.08 -13.17 10.17
N LEU A 435 11.77 -13.41 10.07
CA LEU A 435 11.14 -13.73 8.79
C LEU A 435 11.19 -12.58 7.78
N LEU A 436 11.06 -11.33 8.23
CA LEU A 436 11.12 -10.16 7.35
C LEU A 436 12.53 -9.86 6.86
N THR A 437 13.55 -10.15 7.67
CA THR A 437 14.96 -9.85 7.35
C THR A 437 15.67 -11.00 6.63
N ASP A 438 15.13 -12.22 6.71
CA ASP A 438 15.62 -13.40 5.98
C ASP A 438 15.11 -13.40 4.54
N GLN A 439 15.74 -12.56 3.70
CA GLN A 439 15.44 -12.44 2.29
C GLN A 439 16.71 -12.60 1.45
N ARG A 440 16.55 -13.10 0.21
CA ARG A 440 17.66 -13.31 -0.73
C ARG A 440 18.42 -12.03 -1.07
N SER A 441 17.72 -10.91 -1.13
CA SER A 441 18.26 -9.58 -1.42
C SER A 441 17.49 -8.55 -0.62
N THR A 442 18.10 -7.39 -0.38
CA THR A 442 17.40 -6.31 0.29
C THR A 442 16.24 -5.80 -0.57
N PRO A 443 15.16 -5.23 0.03
CA PRO A 443 14.06 -4.65 -0.73
C PRO A 443 14.52 -3.57 -1.73
N LEU A 444 15.55 -2.79 -1.38
CA LEU A 444 16.13 -1.77 -2.27
C LEU A 444 16.83 -2.41 -3.47
N GLU A 445 17.67 -3.43 -3.27
CA GLU A 445 18.33 -4.15 -4.37
C GLU A 445 17.32 -4.83 -5.30
N THR A 446 16.27 -5.44 -4.74
CA THR A 446 15.16 -6.01 -5.52
C THR A 446 14.49 -4.94 -6.39
N SER A 447 14.24 -3.77 -5.82
CA SER A 447 13.59 -2.65 -6.51
C SER A 447 14.45 -2.11 -7.65
N ILE A 448 15.75 -1.92 -7.39
CA ILE A 448 16.75 -1.52 -8.39
C ILE A 448 16.82 -2.54 -9.52
N TYR A 449 16.95 -3.83 -9.18
CA TYR A 449 17.09 -4.90 -10.17
C TYR A 449 15.92 -4.89 -11.16
N TRP A 450 14.69 -4.82 -10.66
CA TRP A 450 13.49 -4.81 -11.51
C TRP A 450 13.33 -3.51 -12.28
N THR A 451 13.73 -2.37 -11.70
CA THR A 451 13.78 -1.09 -12.42
C THR A 451 14.72 -1.16 -13.62
N GLU A 452 15.95 -1.61 -13.40
CA GLU A 452 16.91 -1.79 -14.50
C GLU A 452 16.50 -2.92 -15.45
N TYR A 453 15.80 -3.95 -14.98
CA TYR A 453 15.25 -5.00 -15.83
C TYR A 453 14.28 -4.42 -16.86
N VAL A 454 13.35 -3.57 -16.41
CA VAL A 454 12.40 -2.89 -17.30
C VAL A 454 13.13 -1.97 -18.27
N LEU A 455 14.14 -1.23 -17.82
CA LEU A 455 14.97 -0.39 -18.70
C LEU A 455 15.67 -1.22 -19.79
N ARG A 456 16.38 -2.30 -19.39
CA ARG A 456 17.13 -3.17 -20.31
C ARG A 456 16.27 -3.78 -21.41
N HIS A 457 15.00 -4.09 -21.10
CA HIS A 457 14.09 -4.77 -22.02
C HIS A 457 13.03 -3.84 -22.63
N LYS A 458 13.13 -2.51 -22.38
CA LYS A 458 12.17 -1.50 -22.85
C LYS A 458 10.73 -1.83 -22.46
N GLY A 459 10.56 -2.28 -21.22
CA GLY A 459 9.34 -2.89 -20.71
C GLY A 459 9.56 -4.29 -20.18
N ALA A 460 8.53 -4.88 -19.56
CA ALA A 460 8.53 -6.28 -19.13
C ALA A 460 7.24 -6.98 -19.56
N TYR A 461 6.84 -6.75 -20.81
CA TYR A 461 5.54 -7.15 -21.34
C TYR A 461 5.33 -8.66 -21.39
N HIS A 462 6.41 -9.44 -21.51
CA HIS A 462 6.37 -10.91 -21.46
C HIS A 462 6.07 -11.49 -20.08
N LEU A 463 6.14 -10.68 -19.02
CA LEU A 463 5.75 -11.08 -17.66
C LEU A 463 4.27 -10.77 -17.34
N GLN A 464 3.57 -10.08 -18.24
CA GLN A 464 2.19 -9.66 -18.04
C GLN A 464 1.22 -10.83 -18.23
N SER A 465 0.30 -11.00 -17.29
CA SER A 465 -0.74 -12.02 -17.40
C SER A 465 -1.76 -11.68 -18.49
N PRO A 466 -2.19 -12.64 -19.33
CA PRO A 466 -3.32 -12.44 -20.26
C PRO A 466 -4.63 -12.05 -19.56
N ALA A 467 -4.77 -12.37 -18.27
CA ALA A 467 -5.96 -12.06 -17.47
C ALA A 467 -6.31 -10.57 -17.44
N ARG A 468 -5.34 -9.67 -17.62
CA ARG A 468 -5.57 -8.21 -17.68
C ARG A 468 -6.52 -7.77 -18.80
N ASN A 469 -6.66 -8.59 -19.84
CA ASN A 469 -7.53 -8.34 -20.99
C ASN A 469 -8.88 -9.06 -20.87
N MET A 470 -9.09 -9.84 -19.81
CA MET A 470 -10.34 -10.58 -19.60
C MET A 470 -11.37 -9.74 -18.87
N SER A 471 -12.65 -9.95 -19.21
CA SER A 471 -13.75 -9.52 -18.36
C SER A 471 -13.85 -10.40 -17.11
N TRP A 472 -14.56 -9.93 -16.08
CA TRP A 472 -14.83 -10.74 -14.89
C TRP A 472 -15.60 -12.03 -15.22
N ILE A 473 -16.44 -11.99 -16.27
CA ILE A 473 -17.21 -13.15 -16.77
C ILE A 473 -16.25 -14.25 -17.25
N GLN A 474 -15.26 -13.86 -18.06
CA GLN A 474 -14.25 -14.79 -18.61
C GLN A 474 -13.29 -15.26 -17.52
N TYR A 475 -12.82 -14.35 -16.66
CA TYR A 475 -11.85 -14.67 -15.61
C TYR A 475 -12.38 -15.73 -14.62
N TYR A 476 -13.66 -15.63 -14.27
CA TYR A 476 -14.33 -16.59 -13.38
C TYR A 476 -15.08 -17.72 -14.11
N LEU A 477 -14.92 -17.83 -15.43
CA LEU A 477 -15.55 -18.86 -16.28
C LEU A 477 -17.08 -18.91 -16.17
N VAL A 478 -17.72 -17.76 -15.93
CA VAL A 478 -19.18 -17.65 -15.79
C VAL A 478 -19.88 -17.99 -17.10
N ASP A 479 -19.28 -17.61 -18.22
CA ASP A 479 -19.70 -17.98 -19.57
C ASP A 479 -19.63 -19.50 -19.81
N VAL A 480 -18.58 -20.17 -19.33
CA VAL A 480 -18.43 -21.64 -19.42
C VAL A 480 -19.46 -22.35 -18.55
N VAL A 481 -19.70 -21.88 -17.33
CA VAL A 481 -20.74 -22.44 -16.45
C VAL A 481 -22.12 -22.30 -17.11
N ALA A 482 -22.44 -21.14 -17.69
CA ALA A 482 -23.69 -20.94 -18.42
C ALA A 482 -23.82 -21.90 -19.61
N LEU A 483 -22.73 -22.16 -20.35
CA LEU A 483 -22.69 -23.14 -21.44
C LEU A 483 -23.02 -24.56 -20.95
N TYR A 484 -22.39 -25.02 -19.85
CA TYR A 484 -22.66 -26.34 -19.27
C TYR A 484 -24.09 -26.47 -18.76
N MET A 485 -24.62 -25.44 -18.09
CA MET A 485 -26.02 -25.43 -17.63
C MET A 485 -27.01 -25.51 -18.79
N GLY A 486 -26.74 -24.79 -19.89
CA GLY A 486 -27.53 -24.87 -21.11
C GLY A 486 -27.49 -26.25 -21.76
N ALA A 487 -26.32 -26.88 -21.81
CA ALA A 487 -26.16 -28.24 -22.34
C ALA A 487 -26.91 -29.29 -21.48
N ILE A 488 -26.79 -29.21 -20.15
CA ILE A 488 -27.50 -30.10 -19.22
C ILE A 488 -29.02 -29.93 -19.38
N TYR A 489 -29.50 -28.69 -19.46
CA TYR A 489 -30.91 -28.40 -19.69
C TYR A 489 -31.42 -28.97 -21.03
N LEU A 490 -30.65 -28.82 -22.11
CA LEU A 490 -30.99 -29.39 -23.42
C LEU A 490 -31.07 -30.92 -23.36
N ILE A 491 -30.10 -31.59 -22.72
CA ILE A 491 -30.11 -33.04 -22.53
C ILE A 491 -31.36 -33.46 -21.73
N TYR A 492 -31.63 -32.80 -20.61
CA TYR A 492 -32.83 -33.05 -19.81
C TYR A 492 -34.12 -32.88 -20.63
N TYR A 493 -34.22 -31.81 -21.42
CA TYR A 493 -35.37 -31.54 -22.29
C TYR A 493 -35.55 -32.63 -23.36
N LEU A 494 -34.46 -33.06 -24.01
CA LEU A 494 -34.49 -34.15 -25.00
C LEU A 494 -34.89 -35.48 -24.37
N LEU A 495 -34.34 -35.84 -23.21
CA LEU A 495 -34.72 -37.05 -22.48
C LEU A 495 -36.19 -37.00 -22.07
N LYS A 496 -36.66 -35.87 -21.52
CA LYS A 496 -38.08 -35.69 -21.20
C LYS A 496 -38.96 -35.87 -22.45
N ARG A 497 -38.57 -35.30 -23.59
CA ARG A 497 -39.32 -35.46 -24.84
C ARG A 497 -39.33 -36.91 -25.36
N LEU A 498 -38.25 -37.65 -25.16
CA LEU A 498 -38.14 -39.06 -25.55
C LEU A 498 -38.96 -39.98 -24.63
N PHE A 499 -38.87 -39.79 -23.31
CA PHE A 499 -39.55 -40.64 -22.33
C PHE A 499 -41.02 -40.27 -22.09
N PHE A 500 -41.44 -39.02 -22.32
CA PHE A 500 -42.83 -38.57 -22.14
C PHE A 500 -43.59 -38.39 -23.45
N ARG A 501 -43.14 -39.00 -24.55
CA ARG A 501 -43.97 -39.22 -25.74
C ARG A 501 -44.79 -40.51 -25.55
N PRO A 502 -46.09 -40.43 -25.18
CA PRO A 502 -46.91 -41.62 -24.98
C PRO A 502 -46.99 -42.51 -26.23
N GLU A 503 -46.86 -41.94 -27.43
CA GLU A 503 -46.89 -42.67 -28.70
C GLU A 503 -45.68 -43.61 -28.89
N VAL A 504 -44.47 -43.21 -28.47
CA VAL A 504 -43.25 -44.02 -28.63
C VAL A 504 -43.21 -45.16 -27.60
N MET A 505 -43.67 -44.88 -26.37
CA MET A 505 -43.87 -45.93 -25.35
C MET A 505 -44.99 -46.89 -25.75
N GLN A 506 -46.15 -46.39 -26.19
CA GLN A 506 -47.26 -47.23 -26.62
C GLN A 506 -46.92 -48.05 -27.87
N HIS A 507 -46.16 -47.50 -28.82
CA HIS A 507 -45.74 -48.25 -30.00
C HIS A 507 -44.76 -49.37 -29.62
N SER A 508 -43.79 -49.10 -28.73
CA SER A 508 -42.83 -50.10 -28.24
C SER A 508 -43.53 -51.21 -27.42
N ILE A 509 -44.49 -50.86 -26.56
CA ILE A 509 -45.31 -51.80 -25.79
C ILE A 509 -46.21 -52.64 -26.71
N ARG A 510 -46.88 -52.03 -27.70
CA ARG A 510 -47.69 -52.74 -28.71
C ARG A 510 -46.85 -53.70 -29.54
N HIS A 511 -45.64 -53.29 -29.94
CA HIS A 511 -44.74 -54.11 -30.75
C HIS A 511 -44.15 -55.29 -29.95
N ALA A 512 -43.90 -55.11 -28.64
CA ALA A 512 -43.51 -56.18 -27.73
C ALA A 512 -44.66 -57.18 -27.49
N HIS A 513 -45.88 -56.70 -27.22
CA HIS A 513 -47.08 -57.54 -27.10
C HIS A 513 -47.35 -58.36 -28.38
N HIS A 514 -47.13 -57.79 -29.56
CA HIS A 514 -47.35 -58.48 -30.83
C HIS A 514 -46.32 -59.58 -31.11
N LYS A 515 -45.09 -59.45 -30.58
CA LYS A 515 -44.05 -60.49 -30.66
C LYS A 515 -44.32 -61.65 -29.70
N VAL A 516 -44.75 -61.37 -28.47
CA VAL A 516 -45.10 -62.42 -27.48
C VAL A 516 -46.31 -63.25 -27.95
N LYS A 517 -47.30 -62.63 -28.59
CA LYS A 517 -48.44 -63.33 -29.20
C LYS A 517 -48.11 -64.21 -30.42
N LYS A 518 -46.90 -64.14 -30.98
CA LYS A 518 -46.45 -64.99 -32.09
C LYS A 518 -45.58 -66.17 -31.62
N LEU A 519 -45.24 -66.24 -30.34
CA LEU A 519 -44.38 -67.26 -29.73
C LEU A 519 -45.14 -68.23 -28.80
N ASN A 520 -46.41 -67.93 -28.50
CA ASN A 520 -47.42 -68.86 -28.00
C ASN A 520 -48.41 -69.12 -29.13
#